data_AF-A0A831ZF30-F1
#
_entry.id   AF-A0A831ZF30-F1
#
_cell.length_a   1.000
_cell.length_b   1.000
_cell.length_c   1.000
_cell.angle_alpha   90.00
_cell.angle_beta   90.00
_cell.angle_gamma   90.00
#
_symmetry.space_group_name_H-M   'P 1'
#
loop_
_entity.id
_entity.type
_entity.pdbx_description
1 polymer ?
#
loop_
_entity_poly.entity_id
_entity_poly.type
_entity_poly.pdbx_seq_one_letter_code
_entity_poly.pdbx_strand_id
1 'polypeptide(L)'
;MAQILFAISLIGCAQVSSRSEGLDLEQKQVRVVAHGKSWWYCRIKVNREEGEPPNWAMGELVAIEVFAPLLKQYRSDIELWRFHRRAGNDTSGHLFSFIFYSSAATAKRIYDDVENNEVLLTLLQEGQLDGVLFDDVSKLSRPHREDTSDKSWPMIIQKSWPDYIMGVSQMWLNLVESLAKNNHHLDTVEHYQDVHDKLTALWRENGQHVWLHHLNAIYAYNPMLIRY
;
A
#
# COMPACT_ATOMS: atom_id res chain seq x y z
N MET A 1 42.95 -22.80 73.73
CA MET A 1 43.90 -23.93 73.76
C MET A 1 44.12 -24.45 72.36
N ALA A 2 45.34 -24.90 72.10
CA ALA A 2 45.84 -25.62 70.91
C ALA A 2 46.10 -24.80 69.63
N GLN A 3 47.38 -24.81 69.32
CA GLN A 3 48.10 -24.31 68.16
C GLN A 3 48.39 -25.54 67.24
N ILE A 4 48.81 -25.26 65.99
CA ILE A 4 49.81 -26.01 65.20
C ILE A 4 49.34 -27.02 64.11
N LEU A 5 49.67 -26.63 62.86
CA LEU A 5 50.18 -27.38 61.68
C LEU A 5 49.23 -28.29 60.86
N PHE A 6 49.40 -28.53 59.55
CA PHE A 6 50.51 -28.33 58.59
C PHE A 6 49.93 -28.21 57.15
N ALA A 7 50.67 -27.53 56.28
CA ALA A 7 50.44 -27.39 54.83
C ALA A 7 50.80 -28.67 54.02
N ILE A 8 50.44 -28.68 52.72
CA ILE A 8 51.12 -29.27 51.52
C ILE A 8 50.06 -29.22 50.40
N SER A 9 50.10 -28.31 49.41
CA SER A 9 50.99 -28.14 48.23
C SER A 9 50.24 -28.44 46.92
N LEU A 10 50.02 -27.37 46.17
CA LEU A 10 50.26 -27.19 44.72
C LEU A 10 50.34 -28.45 43.83
N ILE A 11 49.41 -28.53 42.87
CA ILE A 11 49.76 -28.87 41.48
C ILE A 11 49.00 -27.90 40.57
N GLY A 12 49.75 -27.08 39.84
CA GLY A 12 49.23 -26.26 38.76
C GLY A 12 49.17 -27.03 37.45
N CYS A 13 48.31 -26.57 36.55
CA CYS A 13 48.58 -26.53 35.11
C CYS A 13 47.90 -25.27 34.58
N ALA A 14 48.71 -24.37 34.02
CA ALA A 14 48.24 -23.23 33.27
C ALA A 14 47.51 -23.73 32.01
N GLN A 15 46.29 -23.25 31.78
CA GLN A 15 45.69 -23.32 30.46
C GLN A 15 45.27 -21.91 30.05
N VAL A 16 45.97 -21.44 29.02
CA VAL A 16 45.74 -20.20 28.30
C VAL A 16 44.29 -20.17 27.83
N SER A 17 43.53 -19.19 28.32
CA SER A 17 42.21 -18.86 27.78
C SER A 17 42.41 -18.31 26.38
N SER A 18 42.19 -19.14 25.37
CA SER A 18 42.02 -18.68 24.00
C SER A 18 40.68 -17.94 23.95
N ARG A 19 40.75 -16.62 24.03
CA ARG A 19 39.69 -15.69 23.69
C ARG A 19 39.31 -15.92 22.22
N SER A 20 38.28 -16.71 21.96
CA SER A 20 37.61 -16.67 20.66
C SER A 20 36.72 -15.44 20.67
N GLU A 21 37.21 -14.35 20.09
CA GLU A 21 36.38 -13.28 19.54
C GLU A 21 35.52 -13.89 18.43
N GLY A 22 34.42 -14.51 18.83
CA GLY A 22 33.30 -14.80 17.95
C GLY A 22 32.57 -13.48 17.74
N LEU A 23 32.79 -12.87 16.59
CA LEU A 23 31.93 -11.84 16.02
C LEU A 23 30.47 -12.31 16.17
N ASP A 24 29.76 -11.70 17.11
CA ASP A 24 28.33 -11.82 17.25
C ASP A 24 27.74 -11.08 16.06
N LEU A 25 27.71 -11.77 14.91
CA LEU A 25 26.96 -11.36 13.75
C LEU A 25 25.50 -11.46 14.16
N GLU A 26 24.99 -10.33 14.61
CA GLU A 26 23.57 -10.02 14.77
C GLU A 26 22.84 -10.57 13.53
N GLN A 27 22.29 -11.78 13.68
CA GLN A 27 21.46 -12.41 12.67
C GLN A 27 20.23 -11.53 12.56
N LYS A 28 20.27 -10.60 11.61
CA LYS A 28 19.11 -9.90 11.06
C LYS A 28 18.09 -10.99 10.73
N GLN A 29 17.13 -11.21 11.62
CA GLN A 29 16.11 -12.26 11.47
C GLN A 29 15.53 -12.11 10.08
N VAL A 30 15.80 -13.09 9.21
CA VAL A 30 15.20 -13.16 7.89
C VAL A 30 13.71 -13.31 8.14
N ARG A 31 12.94 -12.22 8.00
CA ARG A 31 11.48 -12.26 8.11
C ARG A 31 10.99 -13.35 7.16
N VAL A 32 10.45 -14.41 7.72
CA VAL A 32 9.89 -15.52 6.93
C VAL A 32 8.72 -14.96 6.14
N VAL A 33 8.83 -15.00 4.82
CA VAL A 33 7.77 -14.57 3.90
C VAL A 33 6.84 -15.76 3.65
N ALA A 34 5.53 -15.54 3.69
CA ALA A 34 4.58 -16.62 3.46
C ALA A 34 4.60 -17.13 2.01
N HIS A 35 4.36 -18.44 1.82
CA HIS A 35 4.25 -19.03 0.49
C HIS A 35 2.79 -19.00 0.00
N GLY A 36 2.55 -18.34 -1.13
CA GLY A 36 1.23 -18.22 -1.74
C GLY A 36 0.91 -16.79 -2.19
N LYS A 37 -0.28 -16.60 -2.77
CA LYS A 37 -0.81 -15.28 -3.09
C LYS A 37 -1.81 -14.83 -2.02
N SER A 38 -1.91 -13.52 -1.84
CA SER A 38 -2.91 -12.88 -1.00
C SER A 38 -3.18 -11.49 -1.55
N TRP A 39 -4.28 -10.89 -1.12
CA TRP A 39 -4.41 -9.44 -1.17
C TRP A 39 -3.51 -8.78 -0.14
N TRP A 40 -2.85 -7.73 -0.59
CA TRP A 40 -1.92 -6.92 0.18
C TRP A 40 -2.35 -5.46 0.06
N TYR A 41 -2.23 -4.74 1.17
CA TYR A 41 -2.56 -3.33 1.23
C TYR A 41 -1.32 -2.50 1.51
N CYS A 42 -1.14 -1.44 0.73
CA CYS A 42 -0.32 -0.30 1.08
C CYS A 42 -1.27 0.88 1.28
N ARG A 43 -1.39 1.39 2.50
CA ARG A 43 -2.33 2.47 2.85
C ARG A 43 -1.55 3.72 3.22
N ILE A 44 -1.75 4.78 2.46
CA ILE A 44 -1.21 6.10 2.75
C ILE A 44 -2.26 6.86 3.57
N LYS A 45 -1.85 7.33 4.75
CA LYS A 45 -2.65 8.23 5.58
C LYS A 45 -2.38 9.66 5.13
N VAL A 46 -3.38 10.29 4.57
CA VAL A 46 -3.30 11.69 4.15
C VAL A 46 -3.66 12.55 5.35
N ASN A 47 -2.82 13.54 5.65
CA ASN A 47 -3.11 14.46 6.73
C ASN A 47 -4.42 15.21 6.44
N ARG A 48 -5.22 15.40 7.49
CA ARG A 48 -6.46 16.16 7.40
C ARG A 48 -6.70 16.86 8.73
N GLU A 49 -6.65 18.18 8.70
CA GLU A 49 -7.04 18.99 9.85
C GLU A 49 -8.55 18.86 10.13
N GLU A 50 -8.89 18.98 11.41
CA GLU A 50 -10.29 18.89 11.83
C GLU A 50 -11.10 20.05 11.24
N GLY A 51 -12.23 19.74 10.59
CA GLY A 51 -13.09 20.73 9.95
C GLY A 51 -12.80 20.99 8.47
N GLU A 52 -11.61 20.62 7.97
CA GLU A 52 -11.25 20.81 6.56
C GLU A 52 -11.83 19.71 5.65
N PRO A 53 -12.16 20.01 4.38
CA PRO A 53 -12.55 19.00 3.42
C PRO A 53 -11.36 18.06 3.10
N PRO A 54 -11.62 16.80 2.70
CA PRO A 54 -10.54 15.89 2.33
C PRO A 54 -9.75 16.41 1.11
N ASN A 55 -8.42 16.44 1.22
CA ASN A 55 -7.53 16.76 0.09
C ASN A 55 -7.41 15.58 -0.89
N TRP A 56 -8.39 15.45 -1.78
CA TRP A 56 -8.44 14.36 -2.73
C TRP A 56 -7.26 14.35 -3.71
N ALA A 57 -6.73 15.52 -4.08
CA ALA A 57 -5.58 15.66 -4.98
C ALA A 57 -4.34 14.89 -4.49
N MET A 58 -4.16 14.75 -3.18
CA MET A 58 -3.05 13.97 -2.61
C MET A 58 -3.06 12.51 -3.09
N GLY A 59 -4.25 11.91 -3.26
CA GLY A 59 -4.37 10.55 -3.78
C GLY A 59 -3.93 10.44 -5.25
N GLU A 60 -4.08 11.51 -6.03
CA GLU A 60 -3.68 11.56 -7.44
C GLU A 60 -2.18 11.74 -7.58
N LEU A 61 -1.59 12.63 -6.78
CA LEU A 61 -0.14 12.77 -6.65
C LEU A 61 0.50 11.44 -6.30
N VAL A 62 0.07 10.82 -5.21
CA VAL A 62 0.61 9.53 -4.74
C VAL A 62 0.39 8.43 -5.78
N ALA A 63 -0.74 8.42 -6.49
CA ALA A 63 -0.98 7.43 -7.54
C ALA A 63 0.04 7.51 -8.68
N ILE A 64 0.41 8.71 -9.11
CA ILE A 64 1.35 8.93 -10.21
C ILE A 64 2.80 8.83 -9.74
N GLU A 65 3.19 9.55 -8.70
CA GLU A 65 4.59 9.66 -8.31
C GLU A 65 5.10 8.44 -7.54
N VAL A 66 4.20 7.70 -6.89
CA VAL A 66 4.56 6.53 -6.09
C VAL A 66 4.13 5.25 -6.79
N PHE A 67 2.83 5.07 -7.04
CA PHE A 67 2.32 3.76 -7.43
C PHE A 67 2.38 3.44 -8.92
N ALA A 68 2.30 4.42 -9.81
CA ALA A 68 2.36 4.17 -11.26
C ALA A 68 3.71 3.57 -11.70
N PRO A 69 4.88 4.06 -11.25
CA PRO A 69 6.18 3.43 -11.50
C PRO A 69 6.23 1.98 -11.00
N LEU A 70 5.72 1.74 -9.79
CA LEU A 70 5.70 0.41 -9.18
C LEU A 70 4.78 -0.55 -9.95
N LEU A 71 3.61 -0.10 -10.38
CA LEU A 71 2.71 -0.87 -11.23
C LEU A 71 3.35 -1.24 -12.56
N LYS A 72 4.14 -0.35 -13.16
CA LYS A 72 4.89 -0.63 -14.38
C LYS A 72 6.01 -1.66 -14.13
N GLN A 73 6.75 -1.50 -13.03
CA GLN A 73 7.87 -2.38 -12.65
C GLN A 73 7.40 -3.80 -12.28
N TYR A 74 6.33 -3.92 -11.51
CA TYR A 74 5.84 -5.19 -10.97
C TYR A 74 4.66 -5.78 -11.74
N ARG A 75 4.38 -5.27 -12.94
CA ARG A 75 3.17 -5.62 -13.72
C ARG A 75 2.98 -7.12 -13.92
N SER A 76 4.07 -7.87 -14.18
CA SER A 76 4.02 -9.31 -14.38
C SER A 76 3.75 -10.11 -13.09
N ASP A 77 4.03 -9.51 -11.94
CA ASP A 77 3.96 -10.17 -10.63
C ASP A 77 2.65 -9.86 -9.88
N ILE A 78 1.93 -8.82 -10.31
CA ILE A 78 0.63 -8.39 -9.77
C ILE A 78 -0.47 -8.91 -10.69
N GLU A 79 -1.33 -9.79 -10.16
CA GLU A 79 -2.43 -10.39 -10.94
C GLU A 79 -3.66 -9.49 -10.96
N LEU A 80 -3.99 -8.87 -9.82
CA LEU A 80 -5.08 -7.92 -9.69
C LEU A 80 -4.64 -6.74 -8.83
N TRP A 81 -5.20 -5.56 -9.06
CA TRP A 81 -4.98 -4.41 -8.19
C TRP A 81 -6.12 -3.40 -8.30
N ARG A 82 -6.19 -2.49 -7.32
CA ARG A 82 -7.07 -1.32 -7.37
C ARG A 82 -6.56 -0.21 -6.47
N PHE A 83 -7.03 1.00 -6.74
CA PHE A 83 -7.00 2.08 -5.76
C PHE A 83 -8.30 2.11 -4.97
N HIS A 84 -8.20 2.50 -3.71
CA HIS A 84 -9.36 2.77 -2.87
C HIS A 84 -9.13 4.06 -2.09
N ARG A 85 -10.11 4.96 -2.19
CA ARG A 85 -10.10 6.29 -1.60
C ARG A 85 -11.20 6.35 -0.54
N ARG A 86 -10.90 6.83 0.66
CA ARG A 86 -11.91 7.07 1.71
C ARG A 86 -11.49 8.25 2.58
N ALA A 87 -12.46 9.01 3.05
CA ALA A 87 -12.24 10.09 4.00
C ALA A 87 -13.39 10.10 5.02
N GLY A 88 -13.40 9.09 5.89
CA GLY A 88 -14.40 8.96 6.94
C GLY A 88 -14.09 9.88 8.12
N ASN A 89 -15.13 10.30 8.85
CA ASN A 89 -14.96 10.98 10.15
C ASN A 89 -14.76 9.96 11.29
N ASP A 90 -14.07 8.86 11.00
CA ASP A 90 -13.76 7.78 11.95
C ASP A 90 -12.25 7.74 12.22
N THR A 91 -11.82 6.81 13.07
CA THR A 91 -10.40 6.65 13.43
C THR A 91 -9.51 6.23 12.26
N SER A 92 -10.09 5.79 11.14
CA SER A 92 -9.32 5.48 9.93
C SER A 92 -9.01 6.74 9.12
N GLY A 93 -9.83 7.79 9.25
CA GLY A 93 -9.59 9.10 8.64
C GLY A 93 -9.54 9.06 7.11
N HIS A 94 -8.61 9.86 6.57
CA HIS A 94 -8.36 9.98 5.13
C HIS A 94 -7.28 8.99 4.68
N LEU A 95 -7.68 8.02 3.85
CA LEU A 95 -6.81 6.97 3.33
C LEU A 95 -6.85 6.91 1.81
N PHE A 96 -5.65 6.82 1.22
CA PHE A 96 -5.44 6.38 -0.14
C PHE A 96 -4.76 5.01 -0.12
N SER A 97 -5.43 3.98 -0.62
CA SER A 97 -4.94 2.59 -0.56
C SER A 97 -4.62 2.06 -1.94
N PHE A 98 -3.41 1.54 -2.12
CA PHE A 98 -3.07 0.61 -3.20
C PHE A 98 -3.27 -0.82 -2.69
N ILE A 99 -4.19 -1.54 -3.33
CA ILE A 99 -4.59 -2.89 -2.94
C ILE A 99 -4.26 -3.82 -4.09
N PHE A 100 -3.44 -4.86 -3.86
CA PHE A 100 -2.95 -5.71 -4.95
C PHE A 100 -2.87 -7.18 -4.54
N TYR A 101 -3.11 -8.06 -5.51
CA TYR A 101 -3.09 -9.51 -5.37
C TYR A 101 -1.81 -10.06 -5.99
N SER A 102 -0.90 -10.53 -5.15
CA SER A 102 0.42 -11.02 -5.59
C SER A 102 1.01 -12.00 -4.56
N SER A 103 2.21 -12.52 -4.84
CA SER A 103 2.97 -13.28 -3.84
C SER A 103 3.41 -12.39 -2.67
N ALA A 104 3.58 -12.97 -1.48
CA ALA A 104 4.12 -12.22 -0.34
C ALA A 104 5.52 -11.66 -0.59
N ALA A 105 6.33 -12.33 -1.41
CA ALA A 105 7.66 -11.86 -1.80
C ALA A 105 7.59 -10.61 -2.69
N THR A 106 6.64 -10.56 -3.62
CA THR A 106 6.35 -9.38 -4.44
C THR A 106 5.84 -8.25 -3.56
N ALA A 107 4.92 -8.52 -2.64
CA ALA A 107 4.41 -7.52 -1.70
C ALA A 107 5.53 -6.90 -0.86
N LYS A 108 6.45 -7.72 -0.34
CA LYS A 108 7.61 -7.21 0.39
C LYS A 108 8.44 -6.24 -0.44
N ARG A 109 8.77 -6.59 -1.70
CA ARG A 109 9.55 -5.70 -2.58
C ARG A 109 8.83 -4.38 -2.86
N ILE A 110 7.52 -4.44 -3.11
CA ILE A 110 6.71 -3.23 -3.29
C ILE A 110 6.73 -2.37 -2.02
N TYR A 111 6.59 -2.96 -0.84
CA TYR A 111 6.65 -2.21 0.43
C TYR A 111 8.02 -1.56 0.64
N ASP A 112 9.11 -2.31 0.39
CA ASP A 112 10.47 -1.78 0.49
C ASP A 112 10.64 -0.58 -0.49
N ASP A 113 10.14 -0.67 -1.72
CA ASP A 113 10.25 0.42 -2.71
C ASP A 113 9.38 1.63 -2.33
N VAL A 114 8.20 1.41 -1.74
CA VAL A 114 7.35 2.50 -1.21
C VAL A 114 8.04 3.23 -0.05
N GLU A 115 8.64 2.49 0.89
CA GLU A 115 9.35 3.09 2.04
C GLU A 115 10.55 3.94 1.63
N ASN A 116 11.15 3.65 0.47
CA ASN A 116 12.32 4.38 -0.04
C ASN A 116 11.96 5.40 -1.14
N ASN A 117 10.67 5.66 -1.40
CA ASN A 117 10.25 6.62 -2.41
C ASN A 117 10.46 8.07 -1.94
N GLU A 118 11.26 8.85 -2.69
CA GLU A 118 11.67 10.21 -2.31
C GLU A 118 10.49 11.19 -2.18
N VAL A 119 9.50 11.09 -3.07
CA VAL A 119 8.29 11.95 -3.02
C VAL A 119 7.48 11.65 -1.77
N LEU A 120 7.28 10.37 -1.46
CA LEU A 120 6.55 9.95 -0.26
C LEU A 120 7.26 10.42 1.02
N LEU A 121 8.58 10.28 1.10
CA LEU A 121 9.38 10.73 2.24
C LEU A 121 9.31 12.25 2.43
N THR A 122 9.33 13.01 1.32
CA THR A 122 9.18 14.46 1.34
C THR A 122 7.81 14.86 1.89
N LEU A 123 6.74 14.26 1.39
CA LEU A 123 5.37 14.54 1.85
C LEU A 123 5.14 14.19 3.33
N LEU A 124 5.79 13.15 3.84
CA LEU A 124 5.80 12.82 5.27
C LEU A 124 6.54 13.89 6.09
N GLN A 125 7.71 14.33 5.62
CA GLN A 125 8.50 15.36 6.29
C GLN A 125 7.78 16.72 6.34
N GLU A 126 7.04 17.04 5.29
CA GLU A 126 6.24 18.27 5.18
C GLU A 126 4.89 18.19 5.92
N GLY A 127 4.57 17.06 6.55
CA GLY A 127 3.32 16.87 7.29
C GLY A 127 2.07 16.76 6.41
N GLN A 128 2.24 16.56 5.09
CA GLN A 128 1.12 16.32 4.17
C GLN A 128 0.54 14.92 4.33
N LEU A 129 1.32 13.98 4.87
CA LEU A 129 0.94 12.60 5.16
C LEU A 129 1.21 12.27 6.63
N ASP A 130 0.31 11.52 7.26
CA ASP A 130 0.48 11.07 8.65
C ASP A 130 1.23 9.73 8.76
N GLY A 131 1.41 9.03 7.64
CA GLY A 131 2.15 7.76 7.62
C GLY A 131 1.74 6.79 6.52
N VAL A 132 2.41 5.64 6.55
CA VAL A 132 2.21 4.52 5.62
C VAL A 132 1.94 3.26 6.42
N LEU A 133 0.96 2.47 6.01
CA LEU A 133 0.61 1.19 6.65
C LEU A 133 0.68 0.04 5.66
N PHE A 134 1.39 -1.00 6.05
CA PHE A 134 1.50 -2.25 5.31
C PHE A 134 0.86 -3.42 6.05
N ASP A 135 0.50 -4.46 5.30
CA ASP A 135 0.13 -5.74 5.90
C ASP A 135 1.38 -6.55 6.28
N ASP A 136 1.22 -7.52 7.19
CA ASP A 136 2.29 -8.43 7.61
C ASP A 136 2.52 -9.52 6.54
N VAL A 137 3.62 -9.42 5.77
CA VAL A 137 3.97 -10.36 4.68
C VAL A 137 4.26 -11.80 5.15
N SER A 138 4.36 -12.04 6.46
CA SER A 138 4.45 -13.39 7.01
C SER A 138 3.09 -14.09 7.11
N LYS A 139 1.98 -13.39 6.84
CA LYS A 139 0.60 -13.89 7.00
C LYS A 139 -0.26 -13.66 5.76
N LEU A 140 -0.75 -14.73 5.16
CA LEU A 140 -1.74 -14.67 4.07
C LEU A 140 -3.14 -14.46 4.64
N SER A 141 -3.48 -13.21 4.94
CA SER A 141 -4.79 -12.89 5.57
C SER A 141 -5.97 -12.97 4.61
N ARG A 142 -5.74 -12.86 3.29
CA ARG A 142 -6.77 -12.78 2.23
C ARG A 142 -6.34 -13.56 0.98
N PRO A 143 -6.22 -14.90 1.06
CA PRO A 143 -5.66 -15.71 -0.01
C PRO A 143 -6.55 -15.85 -1.26
N HIS A 144 -7.85 -15.56 -1.19
CA HIS A 144 -8.78 -15.72 -2.31
C HIS A 144 -9.06 -14.39 -3.02
N ARG A 145 -9.34 -14.45 -4.33
CA ARG A 145 -9.57 -13.26 -5.17
C ARG A 145 -10.79 -12.46 -4.68
N GLU A 146 -11.82 -13.14 -4.21
CA GLU A 146 -13.05 -12.55 -3.66
C GLU A 146 -12.90 -11.93 -2.25
N ASP A 147 -11.80 -12.17 -1.53
CA ASP A 147 -11.68 -11.81 -0.10
C ASP A 147 -11.73 -10.29 0.17
N THR A 148 -11.64 -9.46 -0.87
CA THR A 148 -11.74 -8.00 -0.77
C THR A 148 -13.03 -7.43 -1.32
N SER A 149 -13.98 -8.28 -1.71
CA SER A 149 -15.34 -7.92 -2.10
C SER A 149 -16.25 -7.78 -0.88
N ASP A 150 -17.38 -7.09 -1.04
CA ASP A 150 -18.37 -6.98 0.04
C ASP A 150 -19.03 -8.35 0.29
N LYS A 151 -19.01 -8.81 1.54
CA LYS A 151 -19.55 -10.12 1.96
C LYS A 151 -21.07 -10.22 1.82
N SER A 152 -21.78 -9.09 1.76
CA SER A 152 -23.23 -9.05 1.56
C SER A 152 -23.64 -9.34 0.11
N TRP A 153 -22.72 -9.21 -0.85
CA TRP A 153 -23.02 -9.44 -2.26
C TRP A 153 -23.15 -10.94 -2.56
N PRO A 154 -23.96 -11.33 -3.57
CA PRO A 154 -23.93 -12.68 -4.11
C PRO A 154 -22.52 -13.12 -4.52
N MET A 155 -22.19 -14.40 -4.29
CA MET A 155 -20.83 -14.92 -4.54
C MET A 155 -20.36 -14.73 -5.99
N ILE A 156 -21.28 -14.80 -6.96
CA ILE A 156 -20.94 -14.54 -8.37
C ILE A 156 -20.44 -13.11 -8.60
N ILE A 157 -20.99 -12.12 -7.88
CA ILE A 157 -20.53 -10.74 -7.94
C ILE A 157 -19.19 -10.62 -7.23
N GLN A 158 -19.07 -11.17 -6.02
CA GLN A 158 -17.82 -11.12 -5.25
C GLN A 158 -16.61 -11.69 -6.02
N LYS A 159 -16.80 -12.75 -6.83
CA LYS A 159 -15.73 -13.36 -7.64
C LYS A 159 -15.34 -12.53 -8.86
N SER A 160 -16.30 -11.85 -9.49
CA SER A 160 -16.06 -11.06 -10.71
C SER A 160 -15.68 -9.61 -10.43
N TRP A 161 -16.07 -9.09 -9.26
CA TRP A 161 -15.85 -7.69 -8.91
C TRP A 161 -14.38 -7.25 -8.93
N PRO A 162 -13.39 -8.05 -8.48
CA PRO A 162 -11.99 -7.67 -8.56
C PRO A 162 -11.50 -7.31 -9.97
N ASP A 163 -11.99 -8.01 -11.01
CA ASP A 163 -11.66 -7.72 -12.41
C ASP A 163 -12.27 -6.37 -12.85
N TYR A 164 -13.53 -6.15 -12.51
CA TYR A 164 -14.23 -4.89 -12.81
C TYR A 164 -13.54 -3.68 -12.17
N ILE A 165 -13.29 -3.73 -10.85
CA ILE A 165 -12.73 -2.59 -10.12
C ILE A 165 -11.27 -2.30 -10.50
N MET A 166 -10.52 -3.32 -10.93
CA MET A 166 -9.19 -3.11 -11.51
C MET A 166 -9.28 -2.30 -12.80
N GLY A 167 -10.22 -2.64 -13.70
CA GLY A 167 -10.46 -1.86 -14.92
C GLY A 167 -10.83 -0.40 -14.64
N VAL A 168 -11.70 -0.17 -13.64
CA VAL A 168 -12.05 1.18 -13.18
C VAL A 168 -10.82 1.94 -12.66
N SER A 169 -9.99 1.27 -11.85
CA SER A 169 -8.76 1.86 -11.29
C SER A 169 -7.73 2.20 -12.38
N GLN A 170 -7.56 1.31 -13.36
CA GLN A 170 -6.65 1.51 -14.49
C GLN A 170 -7.09 2.71 -15.34
N MET A 171 -8.39 2.80 -15.66
CA MET A 171 -8.91 3.93 -16.42
C MET A 171 -8.75 5.25 -15.65
N TRP A 172 -9.06 5.25 -14.35
CA TRP A 172 -8.84 6.43 -13.50
C TRP A 172 -7.36 6.84 -13.50
N LEU A 173 -6.43 5.90 -13.31
CA LEU A 173 -5.00 6.18 -13.33
C LEU A 173 -4.55 6.78 -14.68
N ASN A 174 -5.03 6.25 -15.80
CA ASN A 174 -4.71 6.76 -17.14
C ASN A 174 -5.19 8.20 -17.34
N LEU A 175 -6.36 8.56 -16.79
CA LEU A 175 -6.88 9.94 -16.86
C LEU A 175 -6.01 10.88 -16.03
N VAL A 176 -5.67 10.49 -14.80
CA VAL A 176 -4.77 11.27 -13.93
C VAL A 176 -3.42 11.48 -14.62
N GLU A 177 -2.82 10.41 -15.15
CA GLU A 177 -1.53 10.48 -15.85
C GLU A 177 -1.60 11.40 -17.08
N SER A 178 -2.69 11.34 -17.83
CA SER A 178 -2.88 12.18 -19.03
C SER A 178 -3.05 13.66 -18.66
N LEU A 179 -3.76 13.96 -17.58
CA LEU A 179 -3.97 15.32 -17.10
C LEU A 179 -2.70 15.91 -16.47
N ALA A 180 -1.94 15.12 -15.72
CA ALA A 180 -0.68 15.53 -15.10
C ALA A 180 0.39 15.89 -16.14
N LYS A 181 0.53 15.08 -17.21
CA LYS A 181 1.50 15.32 -18.30
C LYS A 181 1.35 16.65 -19.01
N ASN A 182 0.14 17.22 -19.06
CA ASN A 182 -0.12 18.45 -19.80
C ASN A 182 0.44 19.72 -19.12
N ASN A 183 1.00 19.61 -17.91
CA ASN A 183 1.58 20.71 -17.15
C ASN A 183 2.99 20.34 -16.66
N HIS A 184 3.97 20.45 -17.54
CA HIS A 184 5.37 20.02 -17.36
C HIS A 184 6.20 20.69 -16.25
N HIS A 185 5.62 21.51 -15.37
CA HIS A 185 6.43 22.47 -14.61
C HIS A 185 6.38 22.43 -13.09
N LEU A 186 5.53 21.65 -12.42
CA LEU A 186 5.56 21.61 -10.96
C LEU A 186 5.06 20.27 -10.40
N ASP A 187 5.95 19.42 -9.90
CA ASP A 187 5.64 18.22 -9.08
C ASP A 187 5.20 18.66 -7.68
N THR A 188 4.12 19.45 -7.63
CA THR A 188 3.64 20.11 -6.42
C THR A 188 2.22 19.68 -6.11
N VAL A 189 1.83 19.81 -4.84
CA VAL A 189 0.44 19.60 -4.40
C VAL A 189 -0.54 20.47 -5.19
N GLU A 190 -0.14 21.70 -5.53
CA GLU A 190 -0.95 22.65 -6.31
C GLU A 190 -1.22 22.16 -7.73
N HIS A 191 -0.23 21.56 -8.39
CA HIS A 191 -0.43 20.96 -9.71
C HIS A 191 -1.48 19.84 -9.66
N TYR A 192 -1.41 18.98 -8.65
CA TYR A 192 -2.37 17.90 -8.50
C TYR A 192 -3.76 18.37 -8.07
N GLN A 193 -3.90 19.57 -7.49
CA GLN A 193 -5.19 20.20 -7.29
C GLN A 193 -5.87 20.57 -8.62
N ASP A 194 -5.11 21.13 -9.58
CA ASP A 194 -5.62 21.39 -10.93
C ASP A 194 -5.98 20.09 -11.68
N VAL A 195 -5.17 19.03 -11.52
CA VAL A 195 -5.49 17.68 -12.03
C VAL A 195 -6.80 17.17 -11.43
N HIS A 196 -6.99 17.31 -10.11
CA HIS A 196 -8.20 16.90 -9.41
C HIS A 196 -9.45 17.60 -9.94
N ASP A 197 -9.36 18.93 -10.12
CA ASP A 197 -10.47 19.75 -10.58
C ASP A 197 -10.88 19.39 -12.01
N LYS A 198 -9.88 19.21 -12.90
CA LYS A 198 -10.11 18.75 -14.29
C LYS A 198 -10.70 17.34 -14.33
N LEU A 199 -10.20 16.42 -13.51
CA LEU A 199 -10.72 15.06 -13.44
C LEU A 199 -12.17 15.04 -12.95
N THR A 200 -12.48 15.87 -11.95
CA THR A 200 -13.84 16.05 -11.43
C THR A 200 -14.77 16.65 -12.47
N ALA A 201 -14.30 17.64 -13.26
CA ALA A 201 -15.05 18.19 -14.37
C ALA A 201 -15.35 17.12 -15.44
N LEU A 202 -14.34 16.34 -15.85
CA LEU A 202 -14.54 15.23 -16.78
C LEU A 202 -15.59 14.24 -16.27
N TRP A 203 -15.50 13.85 -15.00
CA TRP A 203 -16.49 12.97 -14.37
C TRP A 203 -17.90 13.57 -14.39
N ARG A 204 -18.07 14.84 -14.03
CA ARG A 204 -19.38 15.49 -13.98
C ARG A 204 -20.01 15.66 -15.36
N GLU A 205 -19.21 16.04 -16.35
CA GLU A 205 -19.68 16.39 -17.69
C GLU A 205 -19.89 15.15 -18.57
N ASN A 206 -19.00 14.16 -18.46
CA ASN A 206 -19.01 12.97 -19.31
C ASN A 206 -19.54 11.73 -18.57
N GLY A 207 -19.79 11.85 -17.25
CA GLY A 207 -20.21 10.83 -16.28
C GLY A 207 -21.25 9.87 -16.83
N GLN A 208 -22.34 10.50 -17.26
CA GLN A 208 -23.54 9.82 -17.68
C GLN A 208 -23.35 9.07 -19.00
N HIS A 209 -22.55 9.61 -19.92
CA HIS A 209 -22.39 9.02 -21.24
C HIS A 209 -21.25 7.99 -21.27
N VAL A 210 -20.02 8.39 -20.95
CA VAL A 210 -18.85 7.52 -21.11
C VAL A 210 -18.90 6.35 -20.13
N TRP A 211 -19.35 6.58 -18.90
CA TRP A 211 -19.31 5.56 -17.85
C TRP A 211 -20.66 4.87 -17.65
N LEU A 212 -21.71 5.63 -17.36
CA LEU A 212 -23.00 5.03 -16.98
C LEU A 212 -23.76 4.46 -18.18
N HIS A 213 -23.82 5.16 -19.31
CA HIS A 213 -24.53 4.68 -20.50
C HIS A 213 -23.87 3.41 -21.07
N HIS A 214 -22.53 3.40 -21.23
CA HIS A 214 -21.85 2.19 -21.72
C HIS A 214 -21.90 1.02 -20.72
N LEU A 215 -21.82 1.29 -19.41
CA LEU A 215 -22.05 0.25 -18.40
C LEU A 215 -23.48 -0.29 -18.47
N ASN A 216 -24.48 0.57 -18.66
CA ASN A 216 -25.85 0.11 -18.78
C ASN A 216 -26.09 -0.65 -20.10
N ALA A 217 -25.39 -0.28 -21.18
CA ALA A 217 -25.49 -0.94 -22.49
C ALA A 217 -25.14 -2.43 -22.43
N ILE A 218 -24.12 -2.82 -21.66
CA ILE A 218 -23.76 -4.25 -21.49
C ILE A 218 -24.83 -5.04 -20.71
N TYR A 219 -25.69 -4.36 -19.95
CA TYR A 219 -26.87 -4.92 -19.29
C TYR A 219 -28.16 -4.66 -20.09
N ALA A 220 -28.04 -4.43 -21.41
CA ALA A 220 -29.15 -4.20 -22.33
C ALA A 220 -30.07 -3.03 -21.92
N TYR A 221 -29.49 -1.99 -21.32
CA TYR A 221 -30.18 -0.77 -20.87
C TYR A 221 -31.28 -1.00 -19.84
N ASN A 222 -31.24 -2.10 -19.09
CA ASN A 222 -32.18 -2.34 -18.01
C ASN A 222 -32.07 -1.26 -16.93
N PRO A 223 -33.19 -0.66 -16.46
CA PRO A 223 -33.14 0.39 -15.45
C PRO A 223 -32.44 -0.09 -14.17
N MET A 224 -31.49 0.72 -13.68
CA MET A 224 -30.81 0.49 -12.41
C MET A 224 -31.52 1.29 -11.30
N LEU A 225 -31.86 0.61 -10.20
CA LEU A 225 -32.30 1.26 -8.98
C LEU A 225 -31.08 1.64 -8.14
N ILE A 226 -30.84 2.94 -7.98
CA ILE A 226 -29.77 3.43 -7.10
C ILE A 226 -30.28 3.38 -5.65
N ARG A 227 -29.56 2.65 -4.80
CA ARG A 227 -29.80 2.57 -3.34
C ARG A 227 -28.53 3.05 -2.63
N TYR A 228 -28.71 3.87 -1.59
CA TYR A 228 -27.64 4.42 -0.76
C TYR A 228 -27.62 3.74 0.60
#